data_AF-A0A932A921-F1
#
_entry.id   AF-A0A932A921-F1
#
_cell.length_a   1.000
_cell.length_b   1.000
_cell.length_c   1.000
_cell.angle_alpha   90.00
_cell.angle_beta   90.00
_cell.angle_gamma   90.00
#
_symmetry.space_group_name_H-M   'P 1'
#
loop_
_entity.id
_entity.type
_entity.pdbx_description
1 polymer ?
#
loop_
_entity_poly.entity_id
_entity_poly.type
_entity_poly.pdbx_seq_one_letter_code
_entity_poly.pdbx_strand_id
1 'polypeptide(L)' 'MKKHKVEFEAHKTIKVPTKVRFETKTGEKVRFTAEKPKKAPVHVEFEARGKRRG' A
#
# COMPACT_ATOMS: atom_id res chain seq x y z
N MET A 1 -16.23 -3.19 -30.51
CA MET A 1 -16.50 -2.58 -29.19
C MET A 1 -15.23 -1.91 -28.72
N LYS A 2 -15.21 -0.57 -28.53
CA LYS A 2 -14.03 0.11 -27.96
C LYS A 2 -13.90 -0.34 -26.51
N LYS A 3 -12.78 -0.99 -26.16
CA LYS A 3 -12.45 -1.31 -24.76
C LYS A 3 -12.12 -0.01 -24.07
N HIS A 4 -12.84 0.33 -23.02
CA HIS A 4 -12.47 1.45 -22.15
C HIS A 4 -11.50 0.91 -21.10
N LYS A 5 -10.23 1.31 -21.21
CA LYS A 5 -9.22 1.06 -20.19
C LYS A 5 -9.30 2.20 -19.18
N VAL A 6 -9.50 1.87 -17.91
CA VAL A 6 -9.46 2.83 -16.81
C VAL A 6 -8.27 2.45 -15.93
N GLU A 7 -7.35 3.39 -15.76
CA GLU A 7 -6.20 3.28 -14.88
C GLU A 7 -6.34 4.35 -13.79
N PHE A 8 -6.16 3.97 -12.52
CA PHE A 8 -6.07 4.94 -11.43
C PHE A 8 -5.07 4.47 -10.38
N GLU A 9 -4.41 5.44 -9.75
CA GLU A 9 -3.50 5.18 -8.63
C GLU A 9 -4.31 5.09 -7.33
N ALA A 10 -4.26 3.93 -6.68
CA ALA A 10 -4.83 3.72 -5.36
C ALA A 10 -3.71 3.65 -4.31
N HIS A 11 -4.03 3.94 -3.05
CA HIS A 11 -3.10 3.73 -1.94
C HIS A 11 -3.67 2.66 -1.00
N LYS A 12 -2.87 1.63 -0.67
CA LYS A 12 -3.21 0.61 0.33
C LYS A 12 -2.25 0.66 1.51
N THR A 13 -2.78 0.47 2.71
CA THR A 13 -1.97 0.28 3.92
C THR A 13 -1.45 -1.16 3.95
N ILE A 14 -0.13 -1.32 3.94
CA ILE A 14 0.55 -2.62 4.07
C ILE A 14 1.45 -2.62 5.31
N LYS A 15 1.66 -3.79 5.92
CA LYS A 15 2.63 -3.95 7.02
C LYS A 15 4.00 -4.27 6.42
N VAL A 16 5.02 -3.49 6.79
CA VAL A 16 6.39 -3.66 6.27
C VAL A 16 7.38 -3.79 7.43
N PRO A 17 8.33 -4.75 7.39
CA PRO A 17 9.39 -4.86 8.38
C PRO A 17 10.24 -3.59 8.38
N THR A 18 10.28 -2.91 9.52
CA THR A 18 10.98 -1.62 9.68
C THR A 18 11.90 -1.70 10.89
N LYS A 19 13.15 -1.24 10.72
CA LYS A 19 14.08 -1.09 11.85
C LYS A 19 13.60 0.05 12.73
N VAL A 20 13.32 -0.25 13.99
CA VAL A 20 12.89 0.76 14.96
C VAL A 20 13.99 0.97 15.99
N ARG A 21 14.21 2.24 16.35
CA ARG A 21 15.06 2.64 17.46
C ARG A 21 14.14 3.12 18.58
N PHE A 22 14.28 2.51 19.75
CA PHE A 22 13.62 2.97 20.97
C PHE A 22 14.70 3.38 21.97
N GLU A 23 14.39 4.40 22.75
CA GLU A 23 15.16 4.74 23.94
C GLU A 23 14.42 4.19 25.15
N THR A 24 15.10 3.40 25.96
CA THR A 24 14.56 2.97 27.26
C THR A 24 14.47 4.17 28.18
N LYS A 25 13.69 4.05 29.27
CA LYS A 25 13.64 5.09 30.31
C LYS A 25 15.02 5.38 30.94
N THR A 26 15.97 4.45 30.80
CA THR A 26 17.37 4.58 31.25
C THR A 26 18.31 5.15 30.18
N GLY A 27 17.81 5.51 29.00
CA GLY A 27 18.60 6.09 27.90
C GLY A 27 19.34 5.07 27.03
N GLU A 28 19.15 3.77 27.25
CA GLU A 28 19.75 2.73 26.44
C GLU A 28 19.03 2.60 25.09
N LYS A 29 19.82 2.47 24.00
CA LYS A 29 19.29 2.37 22.63
C LYS A 29 19.00 0.92 22.28
N VAL A 30 17.73 0.57 22.12
CA VAL A 30 17.30 -0.75 21.66
C VAL A 30 17.01 -0.69 20.16
N ARG A 31 17.53 -1.67 19.41
CA ARG A 31 17.26 -1.84 17.97
C ARG A 31 16.61 -3.20 17.73
N PHE A 32 15.41 -3.19 17.17
CA PHE A 32 14.76 -4.41 16.68
C PHE A 32 13.94 -4.13 15.41
N THR A 33 13.59 -5.19 14.70
CA THR A 33 12.73 -5.12 13.51
C THR A 33 11.29 -5.32 13.94
N ALA A 34 10.41 -4.39 13.58
CA ALA A 34 8.97 -4.50 13.83
C ALA A 34 8.18 -4.26 12.55
N GLU A 35 7.03 -4.89 12.42
CA GLU A 35 6.10 -4.56 11.34
C GLU A 35 5.43 -3.21 11.62
N LYS A 36 5.56 -2.25 10.69
CA LYS A 36 4.86 -0.97 10.76
C LYS A 36 3.93 -0.80 9.55
N PRO A 37 2.72 -0.23 9.76
CA PRO A 37 1.83 0.10 8.65
C PRO A 37 2.41 1.25 7.83
N LYS A 38 2.47 1.07 6.52
CA LYS A 38 2.92 2.06 5.53
C LYS A 38 1.91 2.14 4.39
N LYS A 39 1.61 3.35 3.90
CA LYS A 39 0.84 3.55 2.67
C LYS A 39 1.74 3.24 1.47
N ALA A 40 1.31 2.30 0.63
CA ALA A 40 1.98 1.95 -0.62
C ALA A 40 1.04 2.20 -1.80
N PRO A 41 1.54 2.74 -2.93
CA PRO A 41 0.76 2.86 -4.14
C PRO A 41 0.45 1.47 -4.71
N VAL A 42 -0.75 1.32 -5.23
CA VAL A 42 -1.22 0.11 -5.91
C VAL A 42 -1.80 0.57 -7.24
N HIS A 43 -1.26 0.00 -8.33
CA HIS A 43 -1.81 0.21 -9.65
C HIS A 43 -2.98 -0.75 -9.85
N VAL A 44 -4.13 -0.21 -10.23
CA VAL A 44 -5.33 -1.00 -10.48
C VAL A 44 -5.75 -0.82 -11.93
N GLU A 45 -5.75 -1.91 -12.68
CA GLU A 45 -6.18 -1.95 -14.08
C GLU A 45 -7.48 -2.75 -14.18
N PHE A 46 -8.54 -2.15 -14.73
CA PHE A 46 -9.78 -2.86 -15.02
C PHE A 46 -10.14 -2.74 -16.50
N GLU A 47 -10.39 -3.87 -17.16
CA GLU A 47 -10.99 -3.92 -18.49
C GLU A 47 -12.52 -3.85 -18.38
N ALA A 48 -13.12 -2.71 -18.74
CA ALA A 48 -14.56 -2.60 -18.83
C ALA A 48 -15.05 -3.22 -20.16
N ARG A 49 -15.67 -4.41 -20.10
CA ARG A 49 -16.47 -4.92 -21.21
C ARG A 49 -17.73 -4.07 -21.32
N GLY A 50 -17.84 -3.29 -22.41
CA GLY A 50 -18.97 -2.39 -22.63
C GLY A 50 -20.31 -3.11 -22.48
N LYS A 51 -21.11 -2.68 -21.50
CA LYS A 51 -22.49 -3.15 -21.30
C LYS A 51 -23.33 -2.59 -22.45
N ARG A 52 -23.87 -3.45 -23.33
CA ARG A 52 -24.93 -3.04 -24.27
C ARG A 52 -26.08 -2.47 -23.43
N ARG A 53 -26.41 -1.18 -23.62
CA ARG A 53 -27.71 -0.64 -23.21
C ARG A 53 -28.75 -1.30 -24.12
N GLY A 54 -29.51 -2.23 -23.55
CA GLY A 54 -30.81 -2.63 -24.08
C GLY A 54 -31.85 -1.61 -23.69
#